data_AF-A0A371G800-F1
#
_entry.id   AF-A0A371G800-F1
#
_cell.length_a   1.000
_cell.length_b   1.000
_cell.length_c   1.000
_cell.angle_alpha   90.00
_cell.angle_beta   90.00
_cell.angle_gamma   90.00
#
_symmetry.space_group_name_H-M   'P 1'
#
loop_
_entity.id
_entity.type
_entity.pdbx_description
1 polymer ?
#
loop_
_entity_poly.entity_id
_entity_poly.type
_entity_poly.pdbx_seq_one_letter_code
_entity_poly.pdbx_strand_id
1 'polypeptide(L)'
;EDPYNTRIQSPGFGEFAGSKIPLFLQPISLSPLQSSSGALRRANQQMGVLLKLVDLILLLFFFLITVVAPLIDAQTCLPLSYFPDFLVQFKEQYTHDYGDYIVAEKPHFFVGLVWLELLFQWPLALLNLYAIFTSKPWFSSTCLIYGVSVCTSMVAILSEMMGSKRASEKLLTLYASFMGLGVLALLRGLLTCSSKTTGLGRRPALARKKRA
;
A
#
# COMPACT_ATOMS: atom_id res chain seq x y z
N GLU A 1 57.95 -43.65 54.48
CA GLU A 1 58.92 -43.11 55.44
C GLU A 1 59.20 -41.67 55.02
N ASP A 2 58.67 -40.69 55.76
CA ASP A 2 59.16 -39.31 55.74
C ASP A 2 60.26 -39.20 56.81
N PRO A 3 61.32 -38.40 56.61
CA PRO A 3 61.46 -37.22 57.48
C PRO A 3 62.30 -36.02 56.96
N TYR A 4 61.86 -34.79 57.30
CA TYR A 4 62.62 -33.58 57.75
C TYR A 4 63.70 -32.95 56.80
N ASN A 5 63.94 -31.64 56.67
CA ASN A 5 63.98 -30.49 57.62
C ASN A 5 64.30 -29.21 56.78
N THR A 6 63.51 -28.12 56.73
CA THR A 6 63.47 -26.91 57.60
C THR A 6 64.63 -25.89 57.44
N ARG A 7 64.30 -24.59 57.20
CA ARG A 7 64.67 -23.37 57.98
C ARG A 7 64.45 -22.05 57.15
N ILE A 8 63.39 -21.27 57.40
CA ILE A 8 63.22 -20.03 58.22
C ILE A 8 63.98 -18.77 57.73
N GLN A 9 63.24 -17.69 57.38
CA GLN A 9 63.37 -16.33 57.99
C GLN A 9 62.24 -15.36 57.56
N SER A 10 61.51 -14.81 58.56
CA SER A 10 60.73 -13.55 58.48
C SER A 10 61.57 -12.42 59.12
N PRO A 11 61.31 -11.11 58.91
CA PRO A 11 60.22 -10.42 59.61
C PRO A 11 59.60 -9.20 58.86
N GLY A 12 58.49 -8.65 59.38
CA GLY A 12 58.05 -7.31 59.00
C GLY A 12 56.53 -7.07 59.13
N PHE A 13 56.05 -6.96 60.36
CA PHE A 13 54.70 -6.54 60.71
C PHE A 13 54.63 -5.01 60.76
N GLY A 14 53.57 -4.42 60.22
CA GLY A 14 53.27 -2.99 60.29
C GLY A 14 51.79 -2.74 60.01
N GLU A 15 51.01 -2.60 61.08
CA GLU A 15 49.63 -2.12 61.13
C GLU A 15 49.45 -0.76 60.43
N PHE A 16 48.26 -0.49 59.88
CA PHE A 16 47.27 0.41 60.52
C PHE A 16 46.00 0.59 59.65
N ALA A 17 44.88 0.19 60.26
CA ALA A 17 43.57 0.84 60.27
C ALA A 17 43.03 1.57 59.02
N GLY A 18 41.96 0.99 58.45
CA GLY A 18 40.66 1.63 58.38
C GLY A 18 40.51 2.94 57.60
N SER A 19 39.95 2.87 56.40
CA SER A 19 38.93 3.86 56.00
C SER A 19 37.96 3.27 55.00
N LYS A 20 36.69 3.57 55.24
CA LYS A 20 35.51 3.05 54.58
C LYS A 20 35.51 3.49 53.11
N ILE A 21 35.39 2.55 52.19
CA ILE A 21 35.10 2.82 50.78
C ILE A 21 33.64 3.26 50.69
N PRO A 22 33.30 4.50 50.29
CA PRO A 22 31.92 4.85 50.01
C PRO A 22 31.48 4.16 48.70
N LEU A 23 30.55 3.24 48.89
CA LEU A 23 29.71 2.62 47.89
C LEU A 23 28.90 3.70 47.16
N PHE A 24 29.33 4.12 45.98
CA PHE A 24 28.49 4.90 45.06
C PHE A 24 28.85 4.62 43.59
N LEU A 25 28.67 3.37 43.18
CA LEU A 25 28.41 3.06 41.77
C LEU A 25 26.89 3.06 41.59
N GLN A 26 26.32 4.21 41.26
CA GLN A 26 25.01 4.23 40.62
C GLN A 26 25.16 3.59 39.23
N PRO A 27 24.37 2.57 38.87
CA PRO A 27 24.31 2.14 37.49
C PRO A 27 23.71 3.28 36.67
N ILE A 28 24.49 3.81 35.73
CA ILE A 28 23.99 4.70 34.70
C ILE A 28 22.88 3.93 33.96
N SER A 29 21.64 4.33 34.23
CA SER A 29 20.45 3.80 33.59
C SER A 29 20.53 4.08 32.09
N LEU A 30 20.83 3.05 31.30
CA LEU A 30 20.83 3.09 29.84
C LEU A 30 19.38 3.05 29.33
N SER A 31 18.63 4.13 29.58
CA SER A 31 17.25 4.29 29.17
C SER A 31 16.98 5.08 27.85
N PRO A 32 17.77 5.01 26.75
CA PRO A 32 17.28 5.51 25.45
C PRO A 32 16.72 4.43 24.52
N LEU A 33 17.07 3.14 24.68
CA LEU A 33 16.79 2.11 23.66
C LEU A 33 15.38 1.50 23.72
N GLN A 34 14.71 1.58 24.86
CA GLN A 34 13.34 1.04 25.01
C GLN A 34 12.28 1.97 24.39
N SER A 35 12.51 3.29 24.40
CA SER A 35 11.61 4.31 23.85
C SER A 35 11.46 4.20 22.32
N SER A 36 12.56 3.95 21.61
CA SER A 36 12.56 3.75 20.15
C SER A 36 11.77 2.51 19.73
N SER A 37 11.90 1.40 20.47
CA SER A 37 11.19 0.15 20.17
C SER A 37 9.66 0.27 20.34
N GLY A 38 9.20 1.04 21.33
CA GLY A 38 7.77 1.29 21.57
C GLY A 38 7.14 2.24 20.55
N ALA A 39 7.90 3.24 20.08
CA ALA A 39 7.47 4.11 18.98
C ALA A 39 7.41 3.33 17.65
N LEU A 40 8.40 2.49 17.36
CA LEU A 40 8.44 1.65 16.15
C LEU A 40 7.31 0.61 16.14
N ARG A 41 7.01 -0.02 17.29
CA ARG A 41 5.87 -0.94 17.43
C ARG A 41 4.52 -0.24 17.21
N ARG A 42 4.35 0.97 17.77
CA ARG A 42 3.16 1.80 17.54
C ARG A 42 3.01 2.20 16.08
N ALA A 43 4.10 2.61 15.43
CA ALA A 43 4.11 2.93 14.00
C ALA A 43 3.74 1.69 13.15
N ASN A 44 4.32 0.52 13.42
CA ASN A 44 3.96 -0.72 12.71
C ASN A 44 2.49 -1.13 12.91
N GLN A 45 1.94 -0.92 14.11
CA GLN A 45 0.52 -1.19 14.39
C GLN A 45 -0.39 -0.21 13.65
N GLN A 46 -0.05 1.08 13.64
CA GLN A 46 -0.77 2.11 12.87
C GLN A 46 -0.73 1.84 11.37
N MET A 47 0.42 1.43 10.84
CA MET A 47 0.58 1.01 9.45
C MET A 47 -0.31 -0.19 9.11
N GLY A 48 -0.43 -1.17 10.02
CA GLY A 48 -1.32 -2.32 9.83
C GLY A 48 -2.80 -1.94 9.76
N VAL A 49 -3.26 -1.00 10.60
CA VAL A 49 -4.65 -0.51 10.57
C VAL A 49 -4.92 0.31 9.30
N LEU A 50 -3.99 1.19 8.92
CA LEU A 50 -4.13 2.01 7.70
C LEU A 50 -4.23 1.12 6.45
N LEU A 51 -3.40 0.09 6.34
CA LEU A 51 -3.45 -0.84 5.20
C LEU A 51 -4.80 -1.58 5.11
N LYS A 52 -5.38 -1.98 6.25
CA LYS A 52 -6.72 -2.59 6.27
C LYS A 52 -7.82 -1.61 5.86
N LEU A 53 -7.71 -0.34 6.29
CA LEU A 53 -8.64 0.70 5.87
C LEU A 53 -8.53 0.95 4.36
N VAL A 54 -7.32 1.05 3.83
CA VAL A 54 -7.09 1.18 2.38
C VAL A 54 -7.64 -0.03 1.63
N ASP A 55 -7.41 -1.25 2.13
CA ASP A 55 -7.95 -2.48 1.51
C ASP A 55 -9.49 -2.47 1.50
N LEU A 56 -10.14 -1.96 2.54
CA LEU A 56 -11.59 -1.80 2.59
C LEU A 56 -12.11 -0.74 1.60
N ILE A 57 -11.44 0.41 1.51
CA ILE A 57 -11.79 1.47 0.54
C ILE A 57 -11.65 0.93 -0.88
N LEU A 58 -10.55 0.23 -1.17
CA LEU A 58 -10.31 -0.38 -2.48
C LEU A 58 -11.31 -1.50 -2.77
N LEU A 59 -11.72 -2.28 -1.77
CA LEU A 59 -12.78 -3.29 -1.93
C LEU A 59 -14.09 -2.64 -2.40
N LEU A 60 -14.52 -1.58 -1.72
CA LEU A 60 -15.73 -0.84 -2.11
C LEU A 60 -15.60 -0.23 -3.50
N PHE A 61 -14.44 0.31 -3.83
CA PHE A 61 -14.16 0.87 -5.15
C PHE A 61 -14.20 -0.20 -6.25
N PHE A 62 -13.53 -1.34 -6.09
CA PHE A 62 -13.58 -2.42 -7.07
C PHE A 62 -14.97 -3.01 -7.24
N PHE A 63 -15.73 -3.12 -6.14
CA PHE A 63 -17.13 -3.53 -6.19
C PHE A 63 -17.96 -2.53 -7.00
N LEU A 64 -17.80 -1.23 -6.76
CA LEU A 64 -18.47 -0.17 -7.51
C LEU A 64 -18.16 -0.31 -9.02
N ILE A 65 -16.88 -0.39 -9.40
CA ILE A 65 -16.47 -0.52 -10.81
C ILE A 65 -17.03 -1.80 -11.45
N THR A 66 -17.04 -2.91 -10.71
CA THR A 66 -17.60 -4.18 -11.19
C THR A 66 -19.07 -4.05 -11.61
N VAL A 67 -19.84 -3.22 -10.89
CA VAL A 67 -21.26 -2.97 -11.17
C VAL A 67 -21.44 -1.84 -12.18
N VAL A 68 -20.76 -0.71 -12.00
CA VAL A 68 -20.96 0.52 -12.79
C VAL A 68 -20.43 0.36 -14.21
N ALA A 69 -19.25 -0.25 -14.41
CA ALA A 69 -18.68 -0.38 -15.75
C ALA A 69 -19.61 -1.09 -16.75
N PRO A 70 -20.19 -2.27 -16.46
CA PRO A 70 -21.12 -2.89 -17.38
C PRO A 70 -22.48 -2.20 -17.44
N LEU A 71 -22.92 -1.48 -16.40
CA LEU A 71 -24.25 -0.86 -16.38
C LEU A 71 -24.28 0.53 -17.00
N ILE A 72 -23.23 1.32 -16.87
CA ILE A 72 -23.16 2.73 -17.27
C ILE A 72 -22.15 2.93 -18.39
N ASP A 73 -20.91 2.45 -18.24
CA ASP A 73 -19.85 2.70 -19.22
C ASP A 73 -20.09 1.90 -20.51
N ALA A 74 -20.61 0.68 -20.39
CA ALA A 74 -21.01 -0.12 -21.55
C ALA A 74 -22.05 0.58 -22.44
N GLN A 75 -22.91 1.46 -21.89
CA GLN A 75 -23.86 2.26 -22.68
C GLN A 75 -23.17 3.30 -23.60
N THR A 76 -21.88 3.56 -23.40
CA THR A 76 -21.09 4.44 -24.27
C THR A 76 -20.65 3.72 -25.54
N CYS A 77 -20.42 2.39 -25.46
CA CYS A 77 -19.94 1.58 -26.58
C CYS A 77 -21.03 0.71 -27.23
N LEU A 78 -22.04 0.30 -26.47
CA LEU A 78 -23.12 -0.58 -26.92
C LEU A 78 -24.40 0.20 -27.21
N PRO A 79 -25.27 -0.31 -28.12
CA PRO A 79 -26.60 0.25 -28.33
C PRO A 79 -27.42 0.32 -27.04
N LEU A 80 -28.11 1.45 -26.83
CA LEU A 80 -28.93 1.68 -25.63
C LEU A 80 -30.08 0.67 -25.48
N SER A 81 -30.51 0.03 -26.57
CA SER A 81 -31.55 -1.01 -26.58
C SER A 81 -31.21 -2.26 -25.75
N TYR A 82 -29.94 -2.47 -25.41
CA TYR A 82 -29.53 -3.57 -24.53
C TYR A 82 -29.70 -3.26 -23.05
N PHE A 83 -30.02 -2.01 -22.70
CA PHE A 83 -30.11 -1.55 -21.32
C PHE A 83 -31.55 -1.17 -20.98
N PRO A 84 -31.99 -1.42 -19.73
CA PRO A 84 -33.29 -0.96 -19.28
C PRO A 84 -33.36 0.57 -19.24
N ASP A 85 -34.51 1.13 -19.59
CA ASP A 85 -34.73 2.58 -19.71
C ASP A 85 -34.33 3.36 -18.46
N PHE A 86 -34.54 2.79 -17.27
CA PHE A 86 -34.13 3.41 -16.01
C PHE A 86 -32.62 3.74 -15.96
N LEU A 87 -31.76 2.85 -16.46
CA LEU A 87 -30.31 3.09 -16.46
C LEU A 87 -29.89 4.14 -17.47
N VAL A 88 -30.60 4.21 -18.59
CA VAL A 88 -30.38 5.23 -19.63
C VAL A 88 -30.80 6.60 -19.09
N GLN A 89 -31.99 6.69 -18.50
CA GLN A 89 -32.50 7.91 -17.87
C GLN A 89 -31.59 8.38 -16.73
N PHE A 90 -31.09 7.45 -15.90
CA PHE A 90 -30.14 7.79 -14.84
C PHE A 90 -28.86 8.42 -15.40
N LYS A 91 -28.32 7.86 -16.48
CA LYS A 91 -27.14 8.42 -17.16
C LYS A 91 -27.43 9.80 -17.75
N GLU A 92 -28.56 9.96 -18.43
CA GLU A 92 -28.96 11.25 -19.02
C GLU A 92 -29.14 12.33 -17.94
N GLN A 93 -29.79 11.98 -16.82
CA GLN A 93 -29.95 12.86 -15.69
C GLN A 93 -28.59 13.24 -15.07
N TYR A 94 -27.69 12.27 -14.89
CA TYR A 94 -26.32 12.55 -14.43
C TYR A 94 -25.59 13.52 -15.37
N THR A 95 -25.62 13.26 -16.68
CA THR A 95 -24.99 14.11 -17.69
C THR A 95 -25.55 15.54 -17.65
N HIS A 96 -26.86 15.68 -17.45
CA HIS A 96 -27.52 16.97 -17.31
C HIS A 96 -27.13 17.70 -16.00
N ASP A 97 -27.20 17.01 -14.86
CA ASP A 97 -26.96 17.59 -13.53
C ASP A 97 -25.49 18.00 -13.32
N TYR A 98 -24.56 17.22 -13.87
CA TYR A 98 -23.12 17.47 -13.75
C TYR A 98 -22.53 18.21 -14.96
N GLY A 99 -23.29 18.36 -16.05
CA GLY A 99 -22.80 18.96 -17.29
C GLY A 99 -21.63 18.17 -17.89
N ASP A 100 -21.66 16.84 -17.79
CA ASP A 100 -20.57 15.99 -18.28
C ASP A 100 -20.58 15.89 -19.80
N TYR A 101 -19.93 16.86 -20.44
CA TYR A 101 -19.83 16.93 -21.90
C TYR A 101 -19.04 15.76 -22.50
N ILE A 102 -18.13 15.12 -21.76
CA ILE A 102 -17.36 13.98 -22.27
C ILE A 102 -18.27 12.77 -22.44
N VAL A 103 -19.15 12.53 -21.46
CA VAL A 103 -20.15 11.46 -21.53
C VAL A 103 -21.26 11.79 -22.54
N ALA A 104 -21.62 13.08 -22.69
CA ALA A 104 -22.64 13.54 -23.63
C ALA A 104 -22.20 13.42 -25.10
N GLU A 105 -21.02 13.98 -25.42
CA GLU A 105 -20.52 14.09 -26.80
C GLU A 105 -19.77 12.84 -27.25
N LYS A 106 -19.32 12.00 -26.31
CA LYS A 106 -18.61 10.73 -26.55
C LYS A 106 -17.45 10.88 -27.55
N PRO A 107 -16.44 11.72 -27.26
CA PRO A 107 -15.30 11.89 -28.16
C PRO A 107 -14.55 10.56 -28.37
N HIS A 108 -13.95 10.36 -29.54
CA HIS A 108 -13.37 9.07 -29.92
C HIS A 108 -12.32 8.54 -28.93
N PHE A 109 -11.50 9.42 -28.34
CA PHE A 109 -10.52 9.00 -27.33
C PHE A 109 -11.22 8.43 -26.08
N PHE A 110 -12.32 9.05 -25.64
CA PHE A 110 -13.08 8.61 -24.46
C PHE A 110 -13.74 7.26 -24.71
N VAL A 111 -14.34 7.05 -25.89
CA VAL A 111 -14.86 5.73 -26.30
C VAL A 111 -13.75 4.67 -26.26
N GLY A 112 -12.54 5.01 -26.71
CA GLY A 112 -11.37 4.14 -26.60
C GLY A 112 -10.99 3.81 -25.14
N LEU A 113 -11.03 4.80 -24.25
CA LEU A 113 -10.79 4.60 -22.82
C LEU A 113 -11.87 3.73 -22.17
N VAL A 114 -13.14 3.88 -22.57
CA VAL A 114 -14.23 3.02 -22.10
C VAL A 114 -14.05 1.58 -22.58
N TRP A 115 -13.58 1.36 -23.81
CA TRP A 115 -13.22 0.01 -24.25
C TRP A 115 -12.08 -0.60 -23.43
N LEU A 116 -11.05 0.19 -23.11
CA LEU A 116 -9.98 -0.24 -22.20
C LEU A 116 -10.55 -0.56 -20.81
N GLU A 117 -11.47 0.25 -20.32
CA GLU A 117 -12.14 0.01 -19.04
C GLU A 117 -12.91 -1.31 -19.05
N LEU A 118 -13.75 -1.56 -20.06
CA LEU A 118 -14.57 -2.75 -20.17
C LEU A 118 -13.76 -4.03 -20.42
N LEU A 119 -12.73 -3.98 -21.27
CA LEU A 119 -11.98 -5.18 -21.68
C LEU A 119 -10.79 -5.49 -20.78
N PHE A 120 -10.22 -4.48 -20.12
CA PHE A 120 -9.01 -4.65 -19.31
C PHE A 120 -9.24 -4.32 -17.84
N GLN A 121 -9.77 -3.13 -17.52
CA GLN A 121 -9.91 -2.70 -16.13
C GLN A 121 -11.01 -3.49 -15.41
N TRP A 122 -12.14 -3.78 -16.06
CA TRP A 122 -13.27 -4.48 -15.45
C TRP A 122 -12.94 -5.94 -15.08
N PRO A 123 -12.35 -6.78 -15.96
CA PRO A 123 -11.89 -8.12 -15.56
C PRO A 123 -10.84 -8.06 -14.45
N LEU A 124 -9.97 -7.04 -14.48
CA LEU A 124 -8.95 -6.85 -13.46
C LEU A 124 -9.53 -6.38 -12.12
N ALA A 125 -10.61 -5.58 -12.13
CA ALA A 125 -11.37 -5.18 -10.94
C ALA A 125 -12.04 -6.40 -10.29
N LEU A 126 -12.67 -7.27 -11.08
CA LEU A 126 -13.22 -8.54 -10.62
C LEU A 126 -12.14 -9.42 -9.96
N LEU A 127 -10.97 -9.52 -10.59
CA LEU A 127 -9.86 -10.29 -10.06
C LEU A 127 -9.34 -9.71 -8.75
N ASN A 128 -9.21 -8.38 -8.66
CA ASN A 128 -8.81 -7.67 -7.44
C ASN A 128 -9.85 -7.84 -6.33
N LEU A 129 -11.14 -7.74 -6.65
CA LEU A 129 -12.24 -7.97 -5.70
C LEU A 129 -12.15 -9.38 -5.11
N TYR A 130 -12.03 -10.40 -5.97
CA TYR A 130 -11.84 -11.79 -5.55
C TYR A 130 -10.57 -11.97 -4.70
N ALA A 131 -9.47 -11.32 -5.08
CA ALA A 131 -8.20 -11.43 -4.39
C ALA A 131 -8.23 -10.81 -2.98
N ILE A 132 -8.99 -9.73 -2.76
CA ILE A 132 -9.21 -9.18 -1.42
C ILE A 132 -10.06 -10.15 -0.59
N PHE A 133 -11.19 -10.63 -1.13
CA PHE A 133 -12.07 -11.58 -0.42
C PHE A 133 -11.35 -12.86 0.00
N THR A 134 -10.48 -13.39 -0.87
CA THR A 134 -9.75 -14.64 -0.63
C THR A 134 -8.31 -14.42 -0.14
N SER A 135 -7.94 -13.18 0.19
CA SER A 135 -6.62 -12.78 0.70
C SER A 135 -5.45 -13.33 -0.12
N LYS A 136 -5.53 -13.25 -1.46
CA LYS A 136 -4.52 -13.83 -2.36
C LYS A 136 -3.24 -12.99 -2.42
N PRO A 137 -2.06 -13.63 -2.52
CA PRO A 137 -0.77 -12.93 -2.49
C PRO A 137 -0.44 -12.11 -3.74
N TRP A 138 -1.16 -12.34 -4.85
CA TRP A 138 -1.02 -11.60 -6.11
C TRP A 138 -1.84 -10.31 -6.15
N PHE A 139 -2.71 -10.06 -5.15
CA PHE A 139 -3.54 -8.85 -5.06
C PHE A 139 -2.74 -7.56 -5.28
N SER A 140 -1.57 -7.45 -4.64
CA SER A 140 -0.76 -6.23 -4.76
C SER A 140 -0.28 -5.97 -6.18
N SER A 141 0.07 -7.01 -6.94
CA SER A 141 0.55 -6.87 -8.31
C SER A 141 -0.59 -6.49 -9.25
N THR A 142 -1.75 -7.13 -9.11
CA THR A 142 -2.94 -6.83 -9.92
C THR A 142 -3.54 -5.47 -9.57
N CYS A 143 -3.51 -5.07 -8.30
CA CYS A 143 -3.92 -3.75 -7.83
C CYS A 143 -2.98 -2.66 -8.34
N LEU A 144 -1.67 -2.91 -8.40
CA LEU A 144 -0.70 -2.01 -9.01
C LEU A 144 -1.01 -1.77 -10.50
N ILE A 145 -1.17 -2.85 -11.27
CA ILE A 145 -1.47 -2.77 -12.71
C ILE A 145 -2.76 -1.99 -12.95
N TYR A 146 -3.79 -2.28 -12.15
CA TYR A 146 -5.06 -1.56 -12.19
C TYR A 146 -4.88 -0.08 -11.90
N GLY A 147 -4.19 0.27 -10.81
CA GLY A 147 -3.92 1.66 -10.42
C GLY A 147 -3.17 2.44 -11.50
N VAL A 148 -2.14 1.85 -12.11
CA VAL A 148 -1.43 2.47 -13.25
C VAL A 148 -2.39 2.78 -14.39
N SER A 149 -3.19 1.78 -14.79
CA SER A 149 -4.12 1.92 -15.91
C SER A 149 -5.16 3.03 -15.65
N VAL A 150 -5.78 3.04 -14.47
CA VAL A 150 -6.76 4.07 -14.10
C VAL A 150 -6.12 5.45 -14.03
N CYS A 151 -4.95 5.59 -13.42
CA CYS A 151 -4.23 6.86 -13.39
C CYS A 151 -3.94 7.38 -14.80
N THR A 152 -3.49 6.53 -15.73
CA THR A 152 -3.23 6.93 -17.11
C THR A 152 -4.51 7.41 -17.81
N SER A 153 -5.61 6.68 -17.70
CA SER A 153 -6.90 7.08 -18.27
C SER A 153 -7.40 8.40 -17.67
N MET A 154 -7.32 8.56 -16.35
CA MET A 154 -7.76 9.77 -15.65
C MET A 154 -6.89 10.98 -16.00
N VAL A 155 -5.58 10.81 -16.21
CA VAL A 155 -4.71 11.90 -16.68
C VAL A 155 -5.15 12.36 -18.07
N ALA A 156 -5.46 11.42 -18.98
CA ALA A 156 -5.93 11.77 -20.32
C ALA A 156 -7.24 12.58 -20.25
N ILE A 157 -8.22 12.11 -19.47
CA ILE A 157 -9.51 12.80 -19.30
C ILE A 157 -9.33 14.18 -18.66
N LEU A 158 -8.59 14.27 -17.55
CA LEU A 158 -8.34 15.55 -16.86
C LEU A 158 -7.57 16.52 -17.75
N SER A 159 -6.61 16.05 -18.55
CA SER A 159 -5.86 16.90 -19.48
C SER A 159 -6.76 17.53 -20.55
N GLU A 160 -7.71 16.75 -21.09
CA GLU A 160 -8.70 17.25 -22.04
C GLU A 160 -9.64 18.26 -21.37
N MET A 161 -10.12 17.96 -20.15
CA MET A 161 -10.99 18.86 -19.39
C MET A 161 -10.31 20.20 -19.06
N MET A 162 -9.05 20.16 -18.65
CA MET A 162 -8.27 21.36 -18.36
C MET A 162 -7.95 22.16 -19.64
N GLY A 163 -7.69 21.46 -20.74
CA GLY A 163 -7.41 22.08 -22.04
C GLY A 163 -8.65 22.74 -22.67
N SER A 164 -9.81 22.10 -22.58
CA SER A 164 -11.05 22.59 -23.19
C SER A 164 -11.70 23.74 -22.41
N LYS A 165 -11.45 23.84 -21.09
CA LYS A 165 -12.09 24.80 -20.16
C LYS A 165 -13.62 24.72 -20.13
N ARG A 166 -14.20 23.64 -20.65
CA ARG A 166 -15.65 23.38 -20.66
C ARG A 166 -16.12 22.70 -19.38
N ALA A 167 -15.19 22.14 -18.60
CA ALA A 167 -15.50 21.42 -17.38
C ALA A 167 -15.86 22.35 -16.22
N SER A 168 -16.98 22.06 -15.55
CA SER A 168 -17.33 22.68 -14.27
C SER A 168 -16.39 22.22 -13.15
N GLU A 169 -16.18 23.06 -12.13
CA GLU A 169 -15.38 22.73 -10.94
C GLU A 169 -15.89 21.48 -10.22
N LYS A 170 -17.21 21.28 -10.20
CA LYS A 170 -17.83 20.07 -9.63
C LYS A 170 -17.42 18.81 -10.38
N LEU A 171 -17.43 18.88 -11.70
CA LEU A 171 -17.06 17.78 -12.57
C LEU A 171 -15.56 17.46 -12.40
N LEU A 172 -14.72 18.49 -12.40
CA LEU A 172 -13.29 18.33 -12.18
C LEU A 172 -12.97 17.69 -10.82
N THR A 173 -13.68 18.11 -9.77
CA THR A 173 -13.55 17.53 -8.42
C THR A 173 -13.95 16.05 -8.38
N LEU A 174 -14.99 15.68 -9.12
CA LEU A 174 -15.45 14.29 -9.24
C LEU A 174 -14.38 13.42 -9.92
N TYR A 175 -13.86 13.81 -11.09
CA TYR A 175 -12.79 13.08 -11.77
C TYR A 175 -11.48 13.07 -10.97
N ALA A 176 -11.15 14.16 -10.26
CA ALA A 176 -9.99 14.20 -9.36
C ALA A 176 -10.14 13.24 -8.16
N SER A 177 -11.36 13.05 -7.65
CA SER A 177 -11.63 12.07 -6.59
C SER A 177 -11.39 10.64 -7.08
N PHE A 178 -11.81 10.33 -8.31
CA PHE A 178 -11.52 9.04 -8.95
C PHE A 178 -10.03 8.84 -9.21
N MET A 179 -9.32 9.89 -9.66
CA MET A 179 -7.85 9.88 -9.73
C MET A 179 -7.23 9.53 -8.38
N GLY A 180 -7.71 10.12 -7.29
CA GLY A 180 -7.26 9.81 -5.93
C GLY A 180 -7.39 8.33 -5.57
N LEU A 181 -8.50 7.69 -5.94
CA LEU A 181 -8.70 6.24 -5.74
C LEU A 181 -7.76 5.39 -6.61
N GLY A 182 -7.51 5.79 -7.86
CA GLY A 182 -6.51 5.15 -8.73
C GLY A 182 -5.09 5.24 -8.15
N VAL A 183 -4.71 6.41 -7.64
CA VAL A 183 -3.43 6.62 -6.95
C VAL A 183 -3.35 5.77 -5.67
N LEU A 184 -4.44 5.68 -4.91
CA LEU A 184 -4.49 4.83 -3.72
C LEU A 184 -4.22 3.36 -4.07
N ALA A 185 -4.83 2.84 -5.14
CA ALA A 185 -4.61 1.49 -5.64
C ALA A 185 -3.14 1.28 -6.08
N LEU A 186 -2.59 2.24 -6.82
CA LEU A 186 -1.19 2.24 -7.25
C LEU A 186 -0.24 2.16 -6.05
N LEU A 187 -0.41 3.05 -5.08
CA LEU A 187 0.41 3.10 -3.87
C LEU A 187 0.29 1.82 -3.05
N ARG A 188 -0.93 1.27 -2.90
CA ARG A 188 -1.16 0.02 -2.18
C ARG A 188 -0.41 -1.15 -2.82
N GLY A 189 -0.39 -1.20 -4.14
CA GLY A 189 0.36 -2.17 -4.93
C GLY A 189 1.88 -2.02 -4.74
N LEU A 190 2.40 -0.79 -4.84
CA LEU A 190 3.83 -0.47 -4.69
C LEU A 190 4.39 -0.82 -3.31
N LEU A 191 3.64 -0.47 -2.25
CA LEU A 191 4.08 -0.69 -0.86
C LEU A 191 4.38 -2.17 -0.57
N THR A 192 3.65 -3.08 -1.20
CA THR A 192 3.84 -4.53 -0.99
C THR A 192 4.94 -5.10 -1.90
N CYS A 193 5.13 -4.55 -3.10
CA CYS A 193 6.24 -4.92 -3.98
C CYS A 193 7.58 -4.53 -3.36
N SER A 194 7.68 -3.35 -2.74
CA SER A 194 8.87 -2.87 -2.04
C SER A 194 9.34 -3.84 -0.96
N SER A 195 8.40 -4.41 -0.19
CA SER A 195 8.70 -5.42 0.86
C SER A 195 9.15 -6.78 0.31
N LYS A 196 8.78 -7.14 -0.92
CA LYS A 196 9.21 -8.40 -1.56
C LYS A 196 10.61 -8.27 -2.17
N THR A 197 10.95 -7.12 -2.74
CA THR A 197 12.26 -6.86 -3.36
C THR A 197 13.39 -6.83 -2.32
N THR A 198 13.15 -6.37 -1.10
CA THR A 198 14.14 -6.43 -0.01
C THR A 198 14.45 -7.86 0.46
N GLY A 199 13.57 -8.84 0.20
CA GLY A 199 13.79 -10.26 0.51
C GLY A 199 14.55 -11.04 -0.57
N LEU A 200 14.57 -10.57 -1.81
CA LEU A 200 15.15 -11.29 -2.95
C LEU A 200 16.68 -11.20 -3.04
N GLY A 201 17.31 -10.33 -2.23
CA GLY A 201 18.77 -10.19 -2.14
C GLY A 201 19.47 -11.32 -1.37
N ARG A 202 18.72 -12.19 -0.67
CA ARG A 202 19.29 -13.31 0.09
C ARG A 202 19.13 -14.62 -0.70
N ARG A 203 19.94 -14.78 -1.76
CA ARG A 203 20.16 -16.11 -2.37
C ARG A 203 20.59 -17.08 -1.25
N PRO A 204 19.97 -18.27 -1.11
CA PRO A 204 20.52 -19.31 -0.25
C PRO A 204 21.90 -19.68 -0.80
N ALA A 205 22.95 -19.48 0.00
CA ALA A 205 24.28 -19.94 -0.36
C ALA A 205 24.20 -21.45 -0.58
N LEU A 206 24.43 -21.89 -1.82
CA LEU A 206 24.60 -23.29 -2.19
C LEU A 206 25.57 -23.94 -1.20
N ALA A 207 25.07 -24.88 -0.42
CA ALA A 207 25.85 -25.70 0.49
C ALA A 207 26.88 -26.50 -0.32
N ARG A 208 28.12 -26.00 -0.37
CA ARG A 208 29.26 -26.70 -0.94
C ARG A 208 29.64 -27.85 0.00
N LYS A 209 29.06 -29.02 -0.25
CA LYS A 209 29.45 -30.30 0.35
C LYS A 209 30.93 -30.57 0.05
N LYS A 210 31.82 -30.35 1.03
CA LYS A 210 33.19 -30.87 0.97
C LYS A 210 33.14 -32.38 1.29
N ARG A 211 33.44 -33.20 0.29
CA ARG A 211 34.04 -34.52 0.48
C ARG A 211 35.56 -34.35 0.43
N ALA A 212 36.23 -34.76 1.50
CA ALA A 212 37.56 -35.37 1.54
C ALA A 212 37.76 -35.83 2.99
#